data_AF-A0A426Y823-F1
#
_entry.id   AF-A0A426Y823-F1
#
_cell.length_a   1.000
_cell.length_b   1.000
_cell.length_c   1.000
_cell.angle_alpha   90.00
_cell.angle_beta   90.00
_cell.angle_gamma   90.00
#
_symmetry.space_group_name_H-M   'P 1'
#
loop_
_entity.id
_entity.type
_entity.pdbx_description
1 polymer ?
#
loop_
_entity_poly.entity_id
_entity_poly.type
_entity_poly.pdbx_seq_one_letter_code
_entity_poly.pdbx_strand_id
1 'polypeptide(L)'
;MGCCGGDEDDDLVKQLLPPDSAHDADPSPDPFLASSSEVLSPMNSNFSALASKDLLRAILELLPPADLARSACVCRLWRAVASEREMLERAFKAPWKVRRVLGEPSSSTFWHHLSLDRFAISHRLRRGDTVVSLALRYSVQVPPLWLFFLSSGVMGIKRLNNMMSDHGIYSRERLLIPIGKPELLLNSTCYVEMDEQAQREVAVLYLDGGPDGKTCNPTNRAITERGKRKILNSVKRSLQVDYGTAEFYLSVSNDDPRAAMSQFTEDLRWEQQTMRPRLFG
;
A
#
# COMPACT_ATOMS: atom_id res chain seq x y z
N MET A 1 37.64 24.61 -5.86
CA MET A 1 38.71 23.83 -6.53
C MET A 1 37.98 22.94 -7.54
N GLY A 2 38.01 23.14 -8.85
CA GLY A 2 39.02 23.77 -9.71
C GLY A 2 39.61 22.68 -10.62
N CYS A 3 39.47 22.90 -11.94
CA CYS A 3 40.04 22.18 -13.10
C CYS A 3 39.15 21.13 -13.80
N CYS A 4 39.07 21.00 -15.13
CA CYS A 4 39.22 21.86 -16.34
C CYS A 4 39.51 20.92 -17.53
N GLY A 5 38.89 21.19 -18.68
CA GLY A 5 39.34 20.79 -20.04
C GLY A 5 38.95 19.38 -20.49
N GLY A 6 38.48 19.13 -21.71
CA GLY A 6 38.29 19.99 -22.88
C GLY A 6 37.47 19.24 -23.93
N ASP A 7 36.72 20.00 -24.72
CA ASP A 7 36.10 19.55 -25.97
C ASP A 7 37.21 19.41 -27.03
N GLU A 8 37.28 18.28 -27.74
CA GLU A 8 37.87 18.07 -29.07
C GLU A 8 37.98 16.55 -29.32
N ASP A 9 37.22 16.02 -30.29
CA ASP A 9 37.55 14.89 -31.20
C ASP A 9 36.27 14.32 -31.86
N ASP A 10 35.60 15.14 -32.67
CA ASP A 10 34.78 14.68 -33.79
C ASP A 10 35.73 14.46 -34.99
N ASP A 11 36.33 13.27 -35.14
CA ASP A 11 36.88 12.77 -36.43
C ASP A 11 37.59 11.39 -36.31
N LEU A 12 36.90 10.36 -35.78
CA LEU A 12 37.49 9.00 -35.75
C LEU A 12 36.53 7.88 -36.19
N VAL A 13 35.73 8.11 -37.24
CA VAL A 13 35.01 7.03 -37.95
C VAL A 13 35.00 7.27 -39.46
N LYS A 14 36.20 7.37 -40.06
CA LYS A 14 36.37 7.31 -41.53
C LYS A 14 37.69 6.63 -41.87
N GLN A 15 37.81 5.35 -41.57
CA GLN A 15 38.78 4.46 -42.21
C GLN A 15 38.44 3.04 -41.78
N LEU A 16 37.87 2.26 -42.71
CA LEU A 16 37.99 0.81 -42.89
C LEU A 16 36.88 0.34 -43.85
N LEU A 17 37.03 0.68 -45.14
CA LEU A 17 36.38 -0.01 -46.25
C LEU A 17 37.48 -0.44 -47.23
N PRO A 18 37.61 -1.74 -47.56
CA PRO A 18 38.32 -2.18 -48.77
C PRO A 18 37.36 -2.19 -49.98
N PRO A 19 37.92 -2.23 -51.21
CA PRO A 19 37.26 -1.71 -52.41
C PRO A 19 36.34 -2.70 -53.12
N ASP A 20 35.27 -2.17 -53.72
CA ASP A 20 34.46 -2.83 -54.73
C ASP A 20 35.31 -3.11 -55.98
N SER A 21 35.29 -4.37 -56.44
CA SER A 21 35.68 -4.75 -57.80
C SER A 21 34.59 -5.65 -58.34
N ALA A 22 33.81 -5.12 -59.28
CA ALA A 22 32.82 -5.84 -60.05
C ALA A 22 33.48 -6.75 -61.08
N HIS A 23 32.96 -7.97 -61.27
CA HIS A 23 32.76 -8.60 -62.59
C HIS A 23 31.86 -9.86 -62.48
N ASP A 24 30.67 -9.72 -63.06
CA ASP A 24 29.95 -10.61 -63.97
C ASP A 24 29.47 -12.05 -63.62
N ALA A 25 28.18 -12.23 -63.92
CA ALA A 25 27.49 -13.36 -64.58
C ALA A 25 26.71 -14.40 -63.74
N ASP A 26 25.39 -14.29 -63.91
CA ASP A 26 24.19 -15.08 -63.54
C ASP A 26 24.14 -16.51 -64.18
N PRO A 27 23.07 -17.35 -64.08
CA PRO A 27 22.00 -17.56 -63.09
C PRO A 27 21.81 -19.05 -62.67
N SER A 28 21.07 -19.33 -61.60
CA SER A 28 19.80 -20.13 -61.60
C SER A 28 19.42 -20.70 -60.21
N PRO A 29 18.12 -20.94 -59.96
CA PRO A 29 17.55 -21.11 -58.63
C PRO A 29 17.28 -22.58 -58.29
N ASP A 30 17.26 -22.93 -56.99
CA ASP A 30 16.22 -23.83 -56.48
C ASP A 30 16.09 -23.79 -54.94
N PRO A 31 14.87 -23.99 -54.40
CA PRO A 31 14.52 -23.72 -53.01
C PRO A 31 14.41 -25.04 -52.23
N PHE A 32 15.43 -25.41 -51.46
CA PHE A 32 15.33 -26.57 -50.58
C PHE A 32 15.83 -26.26 -49.17
N LEU A 33 14.85 -26.02 -48.29
CA LEU A 33 14.80 -26.49 -46.90
C LEU A 33 16.16 -26.63 -46.19
N ALA A 34 16.85 -25.51 -45.96
CA ALA A 34 17.86 -25.45 -44.93
C ALA A 34 17.15 -25.11 -43.59
N SER A 35 16.69 -26.16 -42.91
CA SER A 35 16.40 -26.13 -41.48
C SER A 35 17.72 -25.93 -40.72
N SER A 36 18.30 -24.74 -40.79
CA SER A 36 19.37 -24.35 -39.88
C SER A 36 18.71 -23.82 -38.62
N SER A 37 18.77 -24.65 -37.57
CA SER A 37 18.69 -24.21 -36.18
C SER A 37 19.72 -23.11 -35.98
N GLU A 38 19.35 -21.85 -36.22
CA GLU A 38 20.17 -20.68 -35.87
C GLU A 38 20.31 -20.67 -34.35
N VAL A 39 21.40 -21.27 -33.87
CA VAL A 39 21.86 -21.07 -32.50
C VAL A 39 22.34 -19.63 -32.42
N LEU A 40 21.41 -18.74 -32.08
CA LEU A 40 21.68 -17.34 -31.80
C LEU A 40 22.72 -17.27 -30.68
N SER A 41 23.96 -16.95 -31.03
CA SER A 41 25.03 -16.73 -30.07
C SER A 41 24.71 -15.46 -29.27
N PRO A 42 24.74 -15.50 -27.92
CA PRO A 42 24.34 -14.36 -27.08
C PRO A 42 25.18 -13.09 -27.30
N MET A 43 26.38 -13.23 -27.86
CA MET A 43 27.38 -12.17 -27.94
C MET A 43 27.38 -11.39 -29.27
N ASN A 44 26.69 -11.87 -30.31
CA ASN A 44 26.78 -11.25 -31.64
C ASN A 44 25.42 -11.00 -32.32
N SER A 45 24.34 -11.09 -31.55
CA SER A 45 23.01 -10.74 -32.04
C SER A 45 22.79 -9.25 -31.79
N ASN A 46 22.97 -8.44 -32.84
CA ASN A 46 22.29 -7.14 -32.96
C ASN A 46 20.78 -7.40 -33.00
N PHE A 47 20.22 -7.75 -31.83
CA PHE A 47 18.83 -8.14 -31.70
C PHE A 47 18.02 -6.85 -31.78
N SER A 48 17.67 -6.46 -33.00
CA SER A 48 16.86 -5.28 -33.31
C SER A 48 15.55 -5.25 -32.51
N ALA A 49 15.05 -6.40 -32.08
CA ALA A 49 13.91 -6.51 -31.18
C ALA A 49 14.17 -5.99 -29.75
N LEU A 50 15.42 -5.91 -29.26
CA LEU A 50 15.78 -5.22 -28.00
C LEU A 50 16.00 -3.71 -28.21
N ALA A 51 16.07 -3.24 -29.46
CA ALA A 51 16.05 -1.82 -29.79
C ALA A 51 14.62 -1.25 -29.84
N SER A 52 13.61 -2.11 -30.07
CA SER A 52 12.20 -1.75 -29.95
C SER A 52 11.80 -1.58 -28.48
N LYS A 53 11.33 -0.38 -28.12
CA LYS A 53 10.89 -0.06 -26.76
C LYS A 53 9.74 -0.96 -26.29
N ASP A 54 8.80 -1.28 -27.19
CA ASP A 54 7.59 -2.03 -26.82
C ASP A 54 7.88 -3.52 -26.64
N LEU A 55 8.74 -4.11 -27.47
CA LEU A 55 9.19 -5.49 -27.29
C LEU A 55 10.05 -5.62 -26.03
N LEU A 56 10.95 -4.67 -25.81
CA LEU A 56 11.74 -4.62 -24.57
C LEU A 56 10.82 -4.52 -23.34
N ARG A 57 9.77 -3.69 -23.41
CA ARG A 57 8.76 -3.60 -22.33
C ARG A 57 8.09 -4.95 -22.08
N ALA A 58 7.61 -5.62 -23.12
CA ALA A 58 6.94 -6.92 -22.99
C ALA A 58 7.85 -7.99 -22.38
N ILE A 59 9.15 -7.98 -22.71
CA ILE A 59 10.14 -8.91 -22.14
C ILE A 59 10.37 -8.59 -20.66
N LEU A 60 10.61 -7.31 -20.34
CA LEU A 60 10.91 -6.89 -18.97
C LEU A 60 9.71 -7.07 -18.03
N GLU A 61 8.47 -6.99 -18.53
CA GLU A 61 7.26 -7.25 -17.74
C GLU A 61 7.17 -8.66 -17.14
N LEU A 62 7.93 -9.62 -17.67
CA LEU A 62 8.00 -11.00 -17.16
C LEU A 62 8.97 -11.15 -15.98
N LEU A 63 9.77 -10.12 -15.70
CA LEU A 63 10.83 -10.16 -14.69
C LEU A 63 10.32 -9.72 -13.31
N PRO A 64 10.85 -10.32 -12.22
CA PRO A 64 10.63 -9.78 -10.88
C PRO A 64 11.32 -8.42 -10.70
N PRO A 65 10.89 -7.57 -9.74
CA PRO A 65 11.47 -6.24 -9.49
C PRO A 65 12.98 -6.21 -9.24
N ALA A 66 13.55 -7.25 -8.63
CA ALA A 66 14.99 -7.36 -8.44
C ALA A 66 15.73 -7.44 -9.78
N ASP A 67 15.15 -8.13 -10.76
CA ASP A 67 15.74 -8.35 -12.08
C ASP A 67 15.51 -7.13 -12.97
N LEU A 68 14.36 -6.45 -12.81
CA LEU A 68 14.15 -5.14 -13.40
C LEU A 68 15.21 -4.12 -12.98
N ALA A 69 15.58 -4.09 -11.69
CA ALA A 69 16.65 -3.22 -11.21
C ALA A 69 18.00 -3.55 -11.86
N ARG A 70 18.30 -4.84 -12.06
CA ARG A 70 19.51 -5.29 -12.77
C ARG A 70 19.47 -4.91 -14.26
N SER A 71 18.33 -5.08 -14.91
CA SER A 71 18.10 -4.68 -16.30
C SER A 71 18.29 -3.18 -16.51
N ALA A 72 17.90 -2.35 -15.53
CA ALA A 72 18.10 -0.90 -15.57
C ALA A 72 19.58 -0.46 -15.58
N CYS A 73 20.52 -1.38 -15.30
CA CYS A 73 21.95 -1.11 -15.33
C CYS A 73 22.62 -1.40 -16.69
N VAL A 74 21.92 -2.05 -17.62
CA VAL A 74 22.52 -2.51 -18.90
C VAL A 74 22.83 -1.34 -19.83
N CYS A 75 21.84 -0.52 -20.17
CA CYS A 75 22.02 0.65 -21.03
C CYS A 75 20.92 1.70 -20.77
N ARG A 76 21.03 2.88 -21.40
CA ARG A 76 20.07 3.99 -21.22
C ARG A 76 18.65 3.60 -21.63
N LEU A 77 18.48 2.86 -22.72
CA LEU A 77 17.17 2.40 -23.20
C LEU A 77 16.52 1.45 -22.19
N TRP A 78 17.27 0.46 -21.69
CA TRP A 78 16.79 -0.48 -20.70
C TRP A 78 16.46 0.20 -19.37
N ARG A 79 17.27 1.16 -18.93
CA ARG A 79 16.97 1.99 -17.77
C ARG A 79 15.65 2.74 -17.94
N ALA A 80 15.45 3.37 -19.10
CA ALA A 80 14.26 4.13 -19.40
C ALA A 80 12.99 3.27 -19.33
N VAL A 81 13.06 2.02 -19.83
CA VAL A 81 11.92 1.07 -19.81
C VAL A 81 11.75 0.41 -18.44
N ALA A 82 12.82 -0.12 -17.84
CA ALA A 82 12.79 -0.83 -16.56
C ALA A 82 12.43 0.07 -15.36
N SER A 83 12.64 1.38 -15.50
CA SER A 83 12.29 2.37 -14.48
C SER A 83 10.91 3.01 -14.70
N GLU A 84 10.14 2.56 -15.71
CA GLU A 84 8.77 3.04 -15.92
C GLU A 84 7.90 2.67 -14.71
N ARG A 85 7.17 3.66 -14.17
CA ARG A 85 6.33 3.49 -12.97
C ARG A 85 5.34 2.34 -13.11
N GLU A 86 4.70 2.23 -14.27
CA GLU A 86 3.70 1.18 -14.54
C GLU A 86 4.31 -0.22 -14.50
N MET A 87 5.55 -0.35 -14.98
CA MET A 87 6.29 -1.61 -14.96
C MET A 87 6.63 -2.02 -13.53
N LEU A 88 7.16 -1.08 -12.75
CA LEU A 88 7.50 -1.28 -11.35
C LEU A 88 6.25 -1.62 -10.51
N GLU A 89 5.15 -0.90 -10.70
CA GLU A 89 3.88 -1.16 -10.01
C GLU A 89 3.32 -2.55 -10.37
N ARG A 90 3.38 -2.94 -11.65
CA ARG A 90 2.93 -4.26 -12.13
C ARG A 90 3.77 -5.38 -11.52
N ALA A 91 5.09 -5.26 -11.57
CA ALA A 91 6.00 -6.25 -11.00
C ALA A 91 5.90 -6.34 -9.47
N PHE A 92 5.61 -5.21 -8.79
CA PHE A 92 5.38 -5.19 -7.35
C PHE A 92 4.07 -5.88 -6.94
N LYS A 93 2.97 -5.67 -7.67
CA LYS A 93 1.64 -6.22 -7.31
C LYS A 93 1.40 -7.65 -7.77
N ALA A 94 2.06 -8.09 -8.85
CA ALA A 94 1.82 -9.40 -9.47
C ALA A 94 2.02 -10.59 -8.50
N PRO A 95 3.09 -10.66 -7.68
CA PRO A 95 3.29 -11.78 -6.75
C PRO A 95 2.19 -11.92 -5.70
N TRP A 96 1.58 -10.80 -5.30
CA TRP A 96 0.57 -10.74 -4.24
C TRP A 96 -0.87 -10.72 -4.76
N LYS A 97 -1.05 -10.67 -6.09
CA LYS A 97 -2.35 -10.53 -6.77
C LYS A 97 -3.17 -9.35 -6.24
N VAL A 98 -2.49 -8.25 -5.92
CA VAL A 98 -3.12 -6.99 -5.51
C VAL A 98 -3.76 -6.34 -6.75
N ARG A 99 -5.01 -5.90 -6.63
CA ARG A 99 -5.75 -5.33 -7.76
C ARG A 99 -5.17 -3.99 -8.19
N ARG A 100 -4.93 -3.10 -7.21
CA ARG A 100 -4.45 -1.74 -7.46
C ARG A 100 -3.59 -1.26 -6.29
N VAL A 101 -2.50 -0.59 -6.62
CA VAL A 101 -1.70 0.18 -5.68
C VAL A 101 -1.89 1.66 -6.02
N LEU A 102 -2.27 2.45 -5.03
CA LEU A 102 -2.57 3.88 -5.17
C LEU A 102 -1.53 4.69 -4.40
N GLY A 103 -1.21 5.88 -4.89
CA GLY A 103 -0.21 6.75 -4.26
C GLY A 103 1.16 6.67 -4.93
N GLU A 104 2.00 7.64 -4.60
CA GLU A 104 3.35 7.78 -5.13
C GLU A 104 4.34 7.66 -3.97
N PRO A 105 5.27 6.68 -3.99
CA PRO A 105 6.33 6.62 -3.00
C PRO A 105 7.30 7.76 -3.24
N SER A 106 7.86 8.28 -2.15
CA SER A 106 8.92 9.29 -2.15
C SER A 106 10.22 8.73 -2.71
N SER A 107 10.44 7.41 -2.59
CA SER A 107 11.62 6.71 -3.12
C SER A 107 11.28 5.61 -4.12
N SER A 108 12.02 5.55 -5.23
CA SER A 108 11.90 4.46 -6.22
C SER A 108 12.31 3.10 -5.64
N THR A 109 13.15 3.08 -4.60
CA THR A 109 13.56 1.85 -3.91
C THR A 109 12.40 1.09 -3.29
N PHE A 110 11.28 1.76 -3.03
CA PHE A 110 10.05 1.14 -2.55
C PHE A 110 9.62 -0.03 -3.46
N TRP A 111 9.70 0.16 -4.78
CA TRP A 111 9.23 -0.82 -5.75
C TRP A 111 10.17 -2.01 -5.96
N HIS A 112 11.46 -1.84 -5.66
CA HIS A 112 12.48 -2.86 -5.94
C HIS A 112 12.47 -4.02 -4.93
N HIS A 113 11.94 -3.79 -3.72
CA HIS A 113 11.93 -4.79 -2.65
C HIS A 113 10.60 -5.54 -2.60
N LEU A 114 10.60 -6.78 -3.08
CA LEU A 114 9.48 -7.71 -2.94
C LEU A 114 9.49 -8.36 -1.56
N SER A 115 8.80 -7.75 -0.61
CA SER A 115 8.65 -8.33 0.72
C SER A 115 7.31 -7.95 1.33
N LEU A 116 6.70 -8.92 2.02
CA LEU A 116 5.38 -8.76 2.62
C LEU A 116 5.37 -7.70 3.73
N ASP A 117 6.53 -7.36 4.30
CA ASP A 117 6.72 -6.28 5.27
C ASP A 117 6.50 -4.88 4.67
N ARG A 118 6.44 -4.75 3.34
CA ARG A 118 6.01 -3.52 2.66
C ARG A 118 4.51 -3.31 2.74
N PHE A 119 3.75 -4.34 3.10
CA PHE A 119 2.31 -4.25 3.27
C PHE A 119 1.94 -4.25 4.74
N ALA A 120 0.96 -3.43 5.10
CA ALA A 120 0.40 -3.41 6.44
C ALA A 120 -1.09 -3.13 6.40
N ILE A 121 -1.82 -3.63 7.39
CA ILE A 121 -3.21 -3.25 7.62
C ILE A 121 -3.22 -1.99 8.48
N SER A 122 -3.94 -0.95 8.05
CA SER A 122 -4.22 0.19 8.93
C SER A 122 -5.42 -0.11 9.80
N HIS A 123 -5.20 -0.08 11.11
CA HIS A 123 -6.22 -0.27 12.12
C HIS A 123 -6.40 1.01 12.93
N ARG A 124 -7.60 1.59 12.88
CA ARG A 124 -7.95 2.73 13.73
C ARG A 124 -8.17 2.28 15.17
N LEU A 125 -7.45 2.90 16.11
CA LEU A 125 -7.50 2.55 17.51
C LEU A 125 -8.84 2.91 18.15
N ARG A 126 -9.40 1.97 18.91
CA ARG A 126 -10.61 2.12 19.72
C ARG A 126 -10.28 1.96 21.19
N ARG A 127 -11.16 2.48 22.06
CA ARG A 127 -11.04 2.33 23.51
C ARG A 127 -11.09 0.85 23.87
N GLY A 128 -10.02 0.33 24.48
CA GLY A 128 -9.86 -1.09 24.81
C GLY A 128 -8.96 -1.88 23.84
N ASP A 129 -8.49 -1.26 22.74
CA ASP A 129 -7.48 -1.88 21.90
C ASP A 129 -6.12 -1.93 22.63
N THR A 130 -5.47 -3.08 22.55
CA THR A 130 -4.13 -3.34 23.07
C THR A 130 -3.32 -4.02 21.98
N VAL A 131 -1.98 -3.93 22.00
CA VAL A 131 -1.17 -4.60 20.96
C VAL A 131 -1.46 -6.10 20.94
N VAL A 132 -1.69 -6.69 22.12
CA VAL A 132 -2.03 -8.10 22.29
C VAL A 132 -3.39 -8.42 21.66
N SER A 133 -4.43 -7.64 21.95
CA SER A 133 -5.76 -7.88 21.39
C SER A 133 -5.78 -7.70 19.87
N LEU A 134 -5.01 -6.75 19.34
CA LEU A 134 -4.82 -6.59 17.90
C LEU A 134 -4.04 -7.76 17.30
N ALA A 135 -2.92 -8.16 17.89
CA ALA A 135 -2.17 -9.34 17.43
C ALA A 135 -3.07 -10.58 17.38
N LEU A 136 -3.89 -10.80 18.40
CA LEU A 136 -4.87 -11.90 18.40
C LEU A 136 -5.89 -11.74 17.28
N ARG A 137 -6.53 -10.57 17.15
CA ARG A 137 -7.57 -10.29 16.16
C ARG A 137 -7.12 -10.52 14.72
N TYR A 138 -5.87 -10.17 14.41
CA TYR A 138 -5.32 -10.25 13.06
C TYR A 138 -4.53 -11.55 12.80
N SER A 139 -4.13 -12.28 13.84
CA SER A 139 -3.38 -13.55 13.73
C SER A 139 -4.27 -14.80 13.83
N VAL A 140 -5.61 -14.66 13.79
CA VAL A 140 -6.54 -15.79 13.88
C VAL A 140 -6.43 -16.70 12.64
N GLN A 141 -5.51 -17.66 12.63
CA GLN A 141 -5.69 -19.08 12.26
C GLN A 141 -4.37 -19.84 12.53
N VAL A 142 -3.90 -19.96 13.78
CA VAL A 142 -2.79 -20.88 14.07
C VAL A 142 -2.99 -21.61 15.40
N PRO A 143 -3.63 -22.80 15.41
CA PRO A 143 -3.47 -23.75 16.51
C PRO A 143 -2.11 -24.48 16.37
N PRO A 144 -1.46 -25.03 17.43
CA PRO A 144 -1.61 -24.87 18.88
C PRO A 144 -0.46 -24.03 19.50
N LEU A 145 0.34 -23.31 18.71
CA LEU A 145 1.52 -22.56 19.17
C LEU A 145 1.23 -21.09 19.50
N TRP A 146 0.05 -20.79 20.05
CA TRP A 146 -0.48 -19.43 20.20
C TRP A 146 0.45 -18.49 20.98
N LEU A 147 1.17 -18.96 22.00
CA LEU A 147 2.11 -18.10 22.75
C LEU A 147 3.28 -17.61 21.90
N PHE A 148 3.84 -18.47 21.04
CA PHE A 148 4.96 -18.11 20.18
C PHE A 148 4.52 -17.12 19.09
N PHE A 149 3.38 -17.41 18.45
CA PHE A 149 2.82 -16.52 17.43
C PHE A 149 2.32 -15.20 18.01
N LEU A 150 1.78 -15.19 19.23
CA LEU A 150 1.35 -13.97 19.89
C LEU A 150 2.55 -13.07 20.22
N SER A 151 3.63 -13.63 20.76
CA SER A 151 4.86 -12.87 21.01
C SER A 151 5.43 -12.30 19.71
N SER A 152 5.50 -13.11 18.65
CA SER A 152 5.97 -12.67 17.33
C SER A 152 5.09 -11.57 16.72
N GLY A 153 3.76 -11.72 16.81
CA GLY A 153 2.80 -10.74 16.31
C GLY A 153 2.86 -9.41 17.07
N VAL A 154 2.93 -9.46 18.40
CA VAL A 154 3.08 -8.26 19.25
C VAL A 154 4.39 -7.54 18.93
N MET A 155 5.50 -8.28 18.83
CA MET A 155 6.79 -7.70 18.44
C MET A 155 6.76 -7.14 17.01
N GLY A 156 6.07 -7.81 16.08
CA GLY A 156 5.89 -7.35 14.71
C GLY A 156 5.15 -6.02 14.64
N ILE A 157 4.03 -5.88 15.36
CA ILE A 157 3.28 -4.62 15.46
C ILE A 157 4.16 -3.54 16.09
N LYS A 158 4.84 -3.85 17.20
CA LYS A 158 5.73 -2.87 17.87
C LYS A 158 6.84 -2.39 16.94
N ARG A 159 7.54 -3.31 16.27
CA ARG A 159 8.63 -2.99 15.34
C ARG A 159 8.14 -2.15 14.15
N LEU A 160 7.02 -2.52 13.55
CA LEU A 160 6.48 -1.84 12.37
C LEU A 160 6.08 -0.39 12.68
N ASN A 161 5.60 -0.12 13.90
CA ASN A 161 5.18 1.21 14.35
C ASN A 161 6.25 1.95 15.17
N ASN A 162 7.51 1.49 15.17
CA ASN A 162 8.58 2.07 15.97
C ASN A 162 8.20 2.25 17.47
N MET A 163 7.60 1.22 18.06
CA MET A 163 7.22 1.20 19.48
C MET A 163 8.22 0.43 20.32
N MET A 164 8.64 1.02 21.43
CA MET A 164 9.42 0.34 22.47
C MET A 164 8.54 -0.27 23.58
N SER A 165 7.35 0.27 23.81
CA SER A 165 6.42 -0.16 24.88
C SER A 165 4.96 -0.07 24.44
N ASP A 166 4.06 -0.69 25.21
CA ASP A 166 2.61 -0.65 24.96
C ASP A 166 1.99 0.73 25.20
N HIS A 167 2.70 1.64 25.88
CA HIS A 167 2.23 3.01 26.09
C HIS A 167 2.14 3.82 24.78
N GLY A 168 2.87 3.42 23.73
CA GLY A 168 2.83 4.09 22.43
C GLY A 168 1.49 3.96 21.69
N ILE A 169 0.56 3.13 22.18
CA ILE A 169 -0.80 3.06 21.62
C ILE A 169 -1.58 4.35 21.92
N TYR A 170 -1.40 4.92 23.11
CA TYR A 170 -2.23 6.05 23.57
C TYR A 170 -1.90 7.38 22.89
N SER A 171 -0.75 7.49 22.25
CA SER A 171 -0.33 8.69 21.52
C SER A 171 -0.70 8.65 20.04
N ARG A 172 -1.41 7.61 19.57
CA ARG A 172 -1.68 7.38 18.15
C ARG A 172 -3.17 7.18 17.90
N GLU A 173 -3.60 7.56 16.71
CA GLU A 173 -4.98 7.34 16.24
C GLU A 173 -5.15 6.02 15.49
N ARG A 174 -4.05 5.52 14.89
CA ARG A 174 -4.01 4.29 14.11
C ARG A 174 -2.72 3.52 14.38
N LEU A 175 -2.75 2.20 14.15
CA LEU A 175 -1.57 1.35 14.11
C LEU A 175 -1.51 0.57 12.79
N LEU A 176 -0.29 0.38 12.32
CA LEU A 176 0.04 -0.51 11.22
C LEU A 176 0.20 -1.94 11.74
N ILE A 177 -0.49 -2.89 11.12
CA ILE A 177 -0.46 -4.29 11.52
C ILE A 177 0.21 -5.09 10.41
N PRO A 178 1.26 -5.86 10.70
CA PRO A 178 1.96 -6.62 9.67
C PRO A 178 1.03 -7.67 9.08
N ILE A 179 1.08 -7.82 7.76
CA ILE A 179 0.33 -8.86 7.06
C ILE A 179 1.11 -10.16 7.15
N GLY A 180 0.57 -11.14 7.87
CA GLY A 180 1.19 -12.48 7.98
C GLY A 180 0.83 -13.42 6.82
N LYS A 181 -0.30 -13.17 6.14
CA LYS A 181 -0.82 -14.03 5.08
C LYS A 181 -1.00 -13.24 3.79
N PRO A 182 -0.39 -13.67 2.67
CA PRO A 182 -0.53 -12.98 1.39
C PRO A 182 -1.97 -13.06 0.86
N GLU A 183 -2.78 -14.00 1.34
CA GLU A 183 -4.19 -14.14 0.96
C GLU A 183 -5.03 -12.89 1.26
N LEU A 184 -4.64 -12.10 2.27
CA LEU A 184 -5.31 -10.84 2.61
C LEU A 184 -5.13 -9.75 1.55
N LEU A 185 -4.15 -9.91 0.66
CA LEU A 185 -3.84 -8.97 -0.41
C LEU A 185 -4.57 -9.30 -1.72
N LEU A 186 -5.21 -10.46 -1.82
CA LEU A 186 -5.88 -10.90 -3.05
C LEU A 186 -6.99 -9.93 -3.45
N ASN A 187 -6.91 -9.39 -4.67
CA ASN A 187 -7.86 -8.44 -5.24
C ASN A 187 -8.08 -7.17 -4.40
N SER A 188 -7.16 -6.87 -3.49
CA SER A 188 -7.26 -5.71 -2.61
C SER A 188 -6.75 -4.43 -3.29
N THR A 189 -7.09 -3.28 -2.72
CA THR A 189 -6.52 -1.98 -3.10
C THR A 189 -5.65 -1.48 -1.95
N CYS A 190 -4.37 -1.27 -2.22
CA CYS A 190 -3.40 -0.77 -1.25
C CYS A 190 -3.05 0.69 -1.55
N TYR A 191 -2.72 1.46 -0.51
CA TYR A 191 -2.35 2.86 -0.61
C TYR A 191 -0.91 3.03 -0.11
N VAL A 192 -0.02 3.56 -0.95
CA VAL A 192 1.34 3.90 -0.57
C VAL A 192 1.27 5.18 0.25
N GLU A 193 1.63 5.07 1.52
CA GLU A 193 1.62 6.16 2.48
C GLU A 193 2.93 6.19 3.27
N MET A 194 3.40 7.39 3.57
CA MET A 194 4.44 7.62 4.56
C MET A 194 3.78 7.78 5.92
N ASP A 195 4.05 6.87 6.85
CA ASP A 195 3.50 6.97 8.20
C ASP A 195 4.31 7.95 9.04
N GLU A 196 3.66 9.00 9.55
CA GLU A 196 4.32 10.07 10.31
C GLU A 196 4.93 9.59 11.62
N GLN A 197 4.33 8.58 12.25
CA GLN A 197 4.76 8.11 13.58
C GLN A 197 5.82 7.02 13.47
N ALA A 198 5.71 6.15 12.47
CA ALA A 198 6.69 5.10 12.19
C ALA A 198 7.86 5.57 11.33
N GLN A 199 7.74 6.73 10.67
CA GLN A 199 8.73 7.30 9.73
C GLN A 199 9.14 6.30 8.65
N ARG A 200 8.17 5.56 8.10
CA ARG A 200 8.41 4.60 7.01
C ARG A 200 7.31 4.63 5.95
N GLU A 201 7.71 4.32 4.73
CA GLU A 201 6.80 4.12 3.60
C GLU A 201 6.24 2.70 3.58
N VAL A 202 4.91 2.58 3.50
CA VAL A 202 4.20 1.29 3.53
C VAL A 202 3.03 1.31 2.55
N ALA A 203 2.79 0.18 1.89
CA ALA A 203 1.54 -0.09 1.19
C ALA A 203 0.46 -0.51 2.21
N VAL A 204 -0.41 0.42 2.53
CA VAL A 204 -1.46 0.28 3.54
C VAL A 204 -2.72 -0.34 2.92
N LEU A 205 -3.20 -1.40 3.55
CA LEU A 205 -4.51 -1.99 3.31
C LEU A 205 -5.48 -1.47 4.37
N TYR A 206 -6.58 -0.87 3.93
CA TYR A 206 -7.67 -0.48 4.83
C TYR A 206 -8.82 -1.48 4.74
N LEU A 207 -9.17 -2.09 5.88
CA LEU A 207 -10.28 -3.03 5.95
C LEU A 207 -11.64 -2.33 6.07
N ASP A 208 -11.67 -1.13 6.68
CA ASP A 208 -12.90 -0.39 7.00
C ASP A 208 -13.31 0.64 5.92
N GLY A 209 -12.72 0.58 4.72
CA GLY A 209 -12.91 1.57 3.63
C GLY A 209 -11.67 2.41 3.38
N GLY A 210 -11.67 3.31 2.39
CA GLY A 210 -10.48 4.10 2.02
C GLY A 210 -9.90 4.96 3.15
N PRO A 211 -8.75 5.63 2.93
CA PRO A 211 -8.01 6.38 3.96
C PRO A 211 -8.84 7.38 4.76
N ASP A 212 -9.89 7.93 4.17
CA ASP A 212 -10.83 8.88 4.80
C ASP A 212 -11.85 8.24 5.76
N GLY A 213 -11.84 6.91 5.94
CA GLY A 213 -12.91 6.18 6.67
C GLY A 213 -14.28 6.26 5.97
N LYS A 214 -14.34 6.89 4.80
CA LYS A 214 -15.52 6.92 3.93
C LYS A 214 -15.57 5.59 3.20
N THR A 215 -16.40 4.69 3.71
CA THR A 215 -16.79 3.49 2.97
C THR A 215 -17.27 3.90 1.57
N CYS A 216 -16.59 3.39 0.54
CA CYS A 216 -16.93 3.61 -0.86
C CYS A 216 -18.13 2.76 -1.29
N ASN A 217 -19.18 2.67 -0.46
CA ASN A 217 -20.45 2.02 -0.81
C ASN A 217 -21.59 3.02 -0.57
N PRO A 218 -22.10 3.71 -1.61
CA PRO A 218 -23.15 4.72 -1.46
C PRO A 218 -24.44 4.14 -0.86
N THR A 219 -24.68 2.84 -1.04
CA THR A 219 -25.86 2.11 -0.52
C THR A 219 -25.80 1.89 0.99
N ASN A 220 -24.63 1.53 1.54
CA ASN A 220 -24.48 1.28 2.97
C ASN A 220 -24.50 2.58 3.80
N ARG A 221 -23.99 3.68 3.24
CA ARG A 221 -24.04 5.02 3.88
C ARG A 221 -25.47 5.51 4.09
N ALA A 222 -26.36 5.29 3.12
CA ALA A 222 -27.77 5.67 3.25
C ALA A 222 -28.49 4.84 4.34
N ILE A 223 -28.13 3.56 4.49
CA ILE A 223 -28.72 2.65 5.48
C ILE A 223 -28.22 3.00 6.89
N THR A 224 -26.92 3.25 7.07
CA THR A 224 -26.34 3.62 8.38
C THR A 224 -26.76 5.02 8.83
N GLU A 225 -26.82 6.01 7.94
CA GLU A 225 -27.34 7.36 8.26
C GLU A 225 -28.81 7.32 8.69
N ARG A 226 -29.63 6.52 8.00
CA ARG A 226 -31.04 6.33 8.38
C ARG A 226 -31.16 5.64 9.74
N GLY A 227 -30.28 4.69 10.03
CA GLY A 227 -30.18 4.03 11.34
C GLY A 227 -29.80 5.01 12.45
N LYS A 228 -28.71 5.77 12.25
CA LYS A 228 -28.25 6.79 13.20
C LYS A 228 -29.32 7.85 13.46
N ARG A 229 -30.00 8.32 12.42
CA ARG A 229 -31.09 9.31 12.57
C ARG A 229 -32.32 8.76 13.30
N LYS A 230 -32.61 7.45 13.19
CA LYS A 230 -33.65 6.80 14.01
C LYS A 230 -33.24 6.72 15.48
N ILE A 231 -31.99 6.37 15.77
CA ILE A 231 -31.45 6.29 17.13
C ILE A 231 -31.46 7.70 17.76
N LEU A 232 -30.94 8.71 17.07
CA LEU A 232 -30.96 10.11 17.50
C LEU A 232 -32.39 10.60 17.80
N ASN A 233 -33.35 10.31 16.91
CA ASN A 233 -34.75 10.66 17.14
C ASN A 233 -35.35 9.92 18.35
N SER A 234 -34.96 8.68 18.59
CA SER A 234 -35.40 7.91 19.75
C SER A 234 -34.84 8.49 21.05
N VAL A 235 -33.54 8.76 21.09
CA VAL A 235 -32.86 9.35 22.26
C VAL A 235 -33.43 10.74 22.54
N LYS A 236 -33.57 11.59 21.53
CA LYS A 236 -34.21 12.91 21.67
C LYS A 236 -35.59 12.82 22.31
N ARG A 237 -36.46 11.92 21.81
CA ARG A 237 -37.81 11.75 22.37
C ARG A 237 -37.79 11.20 23.80
N SER A 238 -36.86 10.30 24.09
CA SER A 238 -36.76 9.67 25.41
C SER A 238 -36.19 10.61 26.46
N LEU A 239 -35.27 11.49 26.08
CA LEU A 239 -34.66 12.50 26.94
C LEU A 239 -35.47 13.81 27.00
N GLN A 240 -36.39 14.01 26.05
CA GLN A 240 -37.16 15.25 25.87
C GLN A 240 -36.30 16.51 25.69
N VAL A 241 -35.14 16.36 25.05
CA VAL A 241 -34.17 17.45 24.80
C VAL A 241 -34.16 17.87 23.33
N ASP A 242 -33.40 18.92 23.02
CA ASP A 242 -33.13 19.35 21.65
C ASP A 242 -32.18 18.38 20.92
N TYR A 243 -32.03 18.58 19.61
CA TYR A 243 -31.18 17.71 18.80
C TYR A 243 -29.69 17.83 19.16
N GLY A 244 -29.20 19.02 19.52
CA GLY A 244 -27.80 19.23 19.85
C GLY A 244 -27.42 18.49 21.13
N THR A 245 -28.28 18.57 22.16
CA THR A 245 -28.06 17.85 23.42
C THR A 245 -28.15 16.33 23.23
N ALA A 246 -29.11 15.83 22.45
CA ALA A 246 -29.22 14.39 22.15
C ALA A 246 -28.00 13.87 21.35
N GLU A 247 -27.50 14.65 20.41
CA GLU A 247 -26.31 14.32 19.62
C GLU A 247 -25.04 14.34 20.48
N PHE A 248 -24.93 15.30 21.41
CA PHE A 248 -23.84 15.35 22.38
C PHE A 248 -23.77 14.06 23.21
N TYR A 249 -24.85 13.65 23.89
CA TYR A 249 -24.84 12.45 24.73
C TYR A 249 -24.60 11.17 23.92
N LEU A 250 -25.12 11.08 22.69
CA LEU A 250 -24.82 9.96 21.78
C LEU A 250 -23.36 9.93 21.34
N SER A 251 -22.76 11.09 21.10
CA SER A 251 -21.34 11.18 20.73
C SER A 251 -20.43 10.75 21.88
N VAL A 252 -20.75 11.16 23.10
CA VAL A 252 -20.03 10.80 24.32
C VAL A 252 -20.19 9.30 24.63
N SER A 253 -21.35 8.71 24.30
CA SER A 253 -21.66 7.30 24.55
C SER A 253 -21.32 6.35 23.40
N ASN A 254 -20.53 6.77 22.41
CA ASN A 254 -20.15 5.97 21.23
C ASN A 254 -21.38 5.38 20.48
N ASP A 255 -22.40 6.20 20.22
CA ASP A 255 -23.64 5.82 19.54
C ASP A 255 -24.50 4.77 20.31
N ASP A 256 -24.24 4.47 21.59
CA ASP A 256 -25.11 3.61 22.42
C ASP A 256 -26.24 4.45 23.08
N PRO A 257 -27.51 4.21 22.73
CA PRO A 257 -28.64 4.96 23.28
C PRO A 257 -28.88 4.71 24.76
N ARG A 258 -28.59 3.51 25.28
CA ARG A 258 -28.82 3.20 26.70
C ARG A 258 -27.81 3.90 27.59
N ALA A 259 -26.55 3.89 27.17
CA ALA A 259 -25.48 4.61 27.85
C ALA A 259 -25.72 6.13 27.82
N ALA A 260 -26.14 6.69 26.68
CA ALA A 260 -26.51 8.10 26.56
C ALA A 260 -27.61 8.50 27.57
N MET A 261 -28.66 7.69 27.67
CA MET A 261 -29.76 7.95 28.61
C MET A 261 -29.35 7.83 30.07
N SER A 262 -28.48 6.87 30.39
CA SER A 262 -27.95 6.69 31.75
C SER A 262 -27.16 7.91 32.19
N GLN A 263 -26.26 8.42 31.34
CA GLN A 263 -25.44 9.60 31.66
C GLN A 263 -26.28 10.86 31.84
N PHE A 264 -27.23 11.11 30.94
CA PHE A 264 -28.14 12.25 31.10
C PHE A 264 -28.95 12.19 32.41
N THR A 265 -29.36 10.98 32.82
CA THR A 265 -30.09 10.80 34.09
C THR A 265 -29.20 11.05 35.31
N GLU A 266 -27.92 10.69 35.24
CA GLU A 266 -26.94 10.98 36.29
C GLU A 266 -26.69 12.49 36.43
N ASP A 267 -26.53 13.20 35.31
CA ASP A 267 -26.34 14.65 35.30
C ASP A 267 -27.56 15.38 35.90
N LEU A 268 -28.78 14.97 35.51
CA LEU A 268 -30.02 15.48 36.10
C LEU A 268 -30.10 15.25 37.62
N ARG A 269 -29.68 14.07 38.09
CA ARG A 269 -29.64 13.78 39.53
C ARG A 269 -28.65 14.67 40.25
N TRP A 270 -27.49 14.91 39.64
CA TRP A 270 -26.47 15.79 40.19
C TRP A 270 -26.97 17.23 40.30
N GLU A 271 -27.62 17.75 39.27
CA GLU A 271 -28.25 19.09 39.27
C GLU A 271 -29.34 19.20 40.35
N GLN A 272 -30.22 18.20 40.48
CA GLN A 272 -31.28 18.20 41.49
C GLN A 272 -30.74 18.16 42.92
N GLN A 273 -29.60 17.49 43.15
CA GLN A 273 -28.96 17.42 44.46
C GLN A 273 -28.20 18.69 44.82
N THR A 274 -27.63 19.38 43.83
CA THR A 274 -26.88 20.64 44.03
C THR A 274 -27.79 21.87 44.05
N MET A 275 -28.92 21.85 43.33
CA MET A 275 -29.88 22.96 43.25
C MET A 275 -30.97 22.93 44.33
N ARG A 276 -31.03 21.90 45.19
CA ARG A 276 -31.90 21.97 46.38
C ARG A 276 -31.36 23.07 47.30
N PRO A 277 -32.12 24.17 47.55
CA PRO A 277 -31.74 25.08 48.60
C PRO A 277 -31.69 24.26 49.88
N ARG A 278 -30.56 24.33 50.59
CA ARG A 278 -30.52 23.93 51.99
C ARG A 278 -31.47 24.87 52.74
N LEU A 279 -32.75 24.55 52.77
CA LEU A 279 -33.71 25.11 53.72
C LEU A 279 -33.34 24.54 55.09
N PHE A 280 -32.34 25.16 55.71
CA PHE A 280 -32.15 25.18 57.15
C PHE A 280 -32.71 26.52 57.64
N GLY A 281 -33.70 26.46 58.51
CA GLY A 281 -34.37 27.60 59.14
C GLY A 281 -35.84 27.32 59.31
#